data_AF-A0A844TM89-F1
#
_entry.id   AF-A0A844TM89-F1
#
_cell.length_a   1.000
_cell.length_b   1.000
_cell.length_c   1.000
_cell.angle_alpha   90.00
_cell.angle_beta   90.00
_cell.angle_gamma   90.00
#
_symmetry.space_group_name_H-M   'P 1'
#
loop_
_entity.id
_entity.type
_entity.pdbx_description
1 polymer ?
#
loop_
_entity_poly.entity_id
_entity_poly.type
_entity_poly.pdbx_seq_one_letter_code
_entity_poly.pdbx_strand_id
1 'polypeptide(L)'
;MNFSPVSPLSPVPSLETYTEAAKDGQDLYVNIDGKQRQVLSWGKTPNGRSVAWLEPDVDTTSMFTQALAQVYGAGIASAVSRQLGLEPAPGKPISARVVMSAVDMAKTAKDAMTGVDFLSRLSASAVADTPVFRQACKDCQVNPATLSAAQRAALDNAMETRFEAAAQAGGSPVSLQTAAQWLRELLQSGIQH
;
A
#
# COMPACT_ATOMS: atom_id res chain seq x y z
N MET A 1 39.70 -16.30 -17.73
CA MET A 1 38.23 -16.30 -17.61
C MET A 1 37.84 -14.95 -17.04
N ASN A 2 37.22 -14.10 -17.85
CA ASN A 2 36.85 -12.73 -17.46
C ASN A 2 35.38 -12.74 -17.04
N PHE A 3 35.09 -12.58 -15.75
CA PHE A 3 33.72 -12.46 -15.26
C PHE A 3 33.26 -11.03 -15.53
N SER A 4 32.45 -10.84 -16.58
CA SER A 4 31.75 -9.57 -16.79
C SER A 4 30.82 -9.29 -15.60
N PRO A 5 30.83 -8.07 -15.02
CA PRO A 5 29.88 -7.71 -13.98
C PRO A 5 28.47 -7.73 -14.56
N VAL A 6 27.60 -8.56 -13.97
CA VAL A 6 26.18 -8.58 -14.29
C VAL A 6 25.64 -7.19 -13.94
N SER A 7 25.27 -6.41 -14.95
CA SER A 7 24.63 -5.11 -14.74
C SER A 7 23.32 -5.34 -13.98
N PRO A 8 23.01 -4.56 -12.93
CA PRO A 8 21.76 -4.74 -12.20
C PRO A 8 20.59 -4.55 -13.17
N LEU A 9 19.70 -5.54 -13.21
CA LEU A 9 18.44 -5.46 -13.95
C LEU A 9 17.70 -4.18 -13.53
N SER A 10 17.10 -3.50 -14.50
CA SER A 10 16.30 -2.29 -14.28
C SER A 10 15.22 -2.53 -13.22
N PRO A 11 14.79 -1.50 -12.48
CA PRO A 11 13.73 -1.62 -11.49
C PRO A 11 12.45 -2.20 -12.11
N VAL A 12 11.68 -2.90 -11.28
CA VAL A 12 10.36 -3.43 -11.64
C VAL A 12 9.51 -2.27 -12.19
N PRO A 13 8.79 -2.45 -13.32
CA PRO A 13 7.92 -1.39 -13.84
C PRO A 13 6.90 -0.93 -12.81
N SER A 14 6.58 0.36 -12.79
CA SER A 14 5.61 0.90 -11.84
C SER A 14 4.19 0.39 -12.13
N LEU A 15 3.34 0.37 -11.10
CA LEU A 15 1.94 -0.03 -11.27
C LEU A 15 1.19 0.86 -12.29
N GLU A 16 1.55 2.14 -12.37
CA GLU A 16 1.02 3.07 -13.36
C GLU A 16 1.35 2.62 -14.78
N THR A 17 2.56 2.13 -15.04
CA THR A 17 2.94 1.61 -16.37
C THR A 17 2.07 0.42 -16.78
N TYR A 18 1.78 -0.51 -15.85
CA TYR A 18 0.85 -1.62 -16.11
C TYR A 18 -0.58 -1.12 -16.35
N THR A 19 -1.02 -0.14 -15.56
CA THR A 19 -2.39 0.40 -15.64
C THR A 19 -2.62 1.14 -16.96
N GLU A 20 -1.67 1.97 -17.39
CA GLU A 20 -1.75 2.66 -18.67
C GLU A 20 -1.75 1.67 -19.84
N ALA A 21 -0.86 0.69 -19.83
CA ALA A 21 -0.82 -0.32 -20.89
C ALA A 21 -2.09 -1.21 -20.91
N ALA A 22 -2.73 -1.43 -19.76
CA ALA A 22 -3.99 -2.18 -19.67
C ALA A 22 -5.19 -1.47 -20.29
N LYS A 23 -5.16 -0.12 -20.43
CA LYS A 23 -6.28 0.65 -21.00
C LYS A 23 -6.56 0.29 -22.46
N ASP A 24 -5.54 -0.15 -23.19
CA ASP A 24 -5.68 -0.62 -24.58
C ASP A 24 -6.41 -1.96 -24.70
N GLY A 25 -6.72 -2.60 -23.56
CA GLY A 25 -7.55 -3.81 -23.48
C GLY A 25 -6.84 -5.10 -23.94
N GLN A 26 -5.54 -5.03 -24.16
CA GLN A 26 -4.70 -6.12 -24.66
C GLN A 26 -3.92 -6.82 -23.55
N ASP A 27 -3.52 -8.06 -23.78
CA ASP A 27 -2.66 -8.79 -22.84
C ASP A 27 -1.29 -8.13 -22.72
N LEU A 28 -0.69 -8.19 -21.54
CA LEU A 28 0.50 -7.43 -21.17
C LEU A 28 1.67 -8.37 -20.90
N TYR A 29 2.87 -7.99 -21.30
CA TYR A 29 4.10 -8.67 -20.91
C TYR A 29 5.21 -7.66 -20.61
N VAL A 30 6.17 -8.04 -19.77
CA VAL A 30 7.39 -7.26 -19.58
C VAL A 30 8.45 -7.74 -20.55
N ASN A 31 8.97 -6.82 -21.36
CA ASN A 31 10.16 -7.05 -22.18
C ASN A 31 11.39 -6.39 -21.53
N ILE A 32 12.57 -6.96 -21.79
CA ILE A 32 13.86 -6.36 -21.45
C ILE A 32 14.48 -5.86 -22.75
N ASP A 33 14.34 -4.56 -23.04
CA ASP A 33 15.04 -3.93 -24.17
C ASP A 33 16.40 -3.41 -23.69
N GLY A 34 17.46 -4.18 -23.95
CA GLY A 34 18.83 -3.87 -23.55
C GLY A 34 19.01 -3.70 -22.04
N LYS A 35 18.85 -2.47 -21.53
CA LYS A 35 19.02 -2.08 -20.12
C LYS A 35 17.74 -1.57 -19.45
N GLN A 36 16.58 -1.61 -20.11
CA GLN A 36 15.31 -1.13 -19.53
C GLN A 36 14.19 -2.17 -19.63
N ARG A 37 13.46 -2.36 -18.52
CA ARG A 37 12.22 -3.15 -18.48
C ARG A 37 11.07 -2.27 -18.93
N GLN A 38 10.31 -2.69 -19.94
CA GLN A 38 9.13 -2.00 -20.43
C GLN A 38 7.94 -2.97 -20.46
N VAL A 39 6.77 -2.50 -20.01
CA VAL A 39 5.51 -3.24 -20.17
C VAL A 39 4.99 -2.95 -21.57
N LEU A 40 4.77 -4.00 -22.36
CA LEU A 40 4.25 -3.91 -23.71
C LEU A 40 2.87 -4.56 -23.77
N SER A 41 1.92 -3.87 -24.41
CA SER A 41 0.59 -4.38 -24.73
C SER A 41 0.64 -5.22 -26.02
N TRP A 42 0.08 -6.42 -25.98
CA TRP A 42 -0.09 -7.30 -27.13
C TRP A 42 -1.16 -6.77 -28.07
N GLY A 43 -0.83 -5.77 -28.89
CA GLY A 43 -1.79 -5.33 -29.90
C GLY A 43 -1.50 -4.01 -30.54
N LYS A 44 -0.23 -3.73 -30.85
CA LYS A 44 0.25 -3.01 -32.05
C LYS A 44 1.66 -2.51 -31.78
N THR A 45 2.60 -2.90 -32.62
CA THR A 45 3.72 -2.01 -32.91
C THR A 45 3.16 -0.72 -33.53
N PRO A 46 3.83 0.44 -33.42
CA PRO A 46 3.42 1.67 -34.11
C PRO A 46 3.16 1.50 -35.62
N ASN A 47 3.69 0.42 -36.23
CA ASN A 47 3.54 0.03 -37.63
C ASN A 47 2.67 -1.23 -37.88
N GLY A 48 1.93 -1.75 -36.90
CA GLY A 48 0.91 -2.79 -37.11
C GLY A 48 1.41 -4.18 -37.51
N ARG A 49 2.70 -4.51 -37.35
CA ARG A 49 3.24 -5.85 -37.61
C ARG A 49 3.40 -6.63 -36.31
N SER A 50 2.82 -7.83 -36.25
CA SER A 50 3.04 -8.82 -35.19
C SER A 50 4.43 -9.43 -35.34
N VAL A 51 5.27 -9.33 -34.32
CA VAL A 51 6.60 -9.92 -34.28
C VAL A 51 6.66 -10.82 -33.06
N ALA A 52 6.89 -12.12 -33.27
CA ALA A 52 7.22 -13.06 -32.21
C ALA A 52 8.64 -12.74 -31.72
N TRP A 53 8.76 -11.86 -30.73
CA TRP A 53 10.02 -11.65 -30.03
C TRP A 53 10.30 -12.88 -29.16
N LEU A 54 11.55 -13.36 -29.16
CA LEU A 54 11.98 -14.44 -28.27
C LEU A 54 11.44 -14.19 -26.87
N GLU A 55 10.64 -15.14 -26.37
CA GLU A 55 10.01 -15.10 -25.04
C GLU A 55 11.09 -14.84 -23.99
N PRO A 56 11.13 -13.64 -23.39
CA PRO A 56 11.96 -13.45 -22.22
C PRO A 56 11.40 -14.37 -21.13
N ASP A 57 12.26 -15.08 -20.40
CA ASP A 57 11.92 -15.87 -19.20
C ASP A 57 11.53 -14.95 -18.02
N VAL A 58 10.77 -13.91 -18.33
CA VAL A 58 10.40 -12.83 -17.43
C VAL A 58 8.99 -13.11 -16.95
N ASP A 59 8.87 -13.20 -15.63
CA ASP A 59 7.60 -13.41 -14.97
C ASP A 59 6.87 -12.08 -14.78
N THR A 60 6.08 -11.72 -15.80
CA THR A 60 5.25 -10.51 -15.80
C THR A 60 4.29 -10.48 -14.62
N THR A 61 3.72 -11.62 -14.24
CA THR A 61 2.79 -11.73 -13.11
C THR A 61 3.49 -11.44 -11.79
N SER A 62 4.66 -12.02 -11.55
CA SER A 62 5.45 -11.73 -10.34
C SER A 62 5.88 -10.26 -10.27
N MET A 63 6.25 -9.65 -11.40
CA MET A 63 6.59 -8.22 -11.43
C MET A 63 5.39 -7.32 -11.17
N PHE A 64 4.23 -7.65 -11.74
CA PHE A 64 2.99 -6.92 -11.50
C PHE A 64 2.57 -6.99 -10.03
N THR A 65 2.56 -8.19 -9.44
CA THR A 65 2.20 -8.38 -8.02
C THR A 65 3.19 -7.67 -7.07
N GLN A 66 4.47 -7.58 -7.43
CA GLN A 66 5.45 -6.78 -6.70
C GLN A 66 5.15 -5.29 -6.78
N ALA A 67 4.79 -4.77 -7.97
CA ALA A 67 4.38 -3.37 -8.13
C ALA A 67 3.11 -3.06 -7.33
N LEU A 68 2.15 -4.00 -7.29
CA LEU A 68 0.93 -3.89 -6.48
C LEU A 68 1.27 -3.81 -4.98
N ALA A 69 2.21 -4.65 -4.52
CA ALA A 69 2.66 -4.65 -3.12
C ALA A 69 3.40 -3.37 -2.72
N GLN A 70 4.14 -2.74 -3.64
CA GLN A 70 4.81 -1.46 -3.39
C GLN A 70 3.82 -0.31 -3.18
N VAL A 71 2.70 -0.30 -3.91
CA VAL A 71 1.70 0.77 -3.84
C VAL A 71 0.69 0.55 -2.72
N TYR A 72 0.18 -0.67 -2.57
CA TYR A 72 -0.95 -0.97 -1.67
C TYR A 72 -0.55 -1.79 -0.44
N GLY A 73 0.70 -2.22 -0.33
CA GLY A 73 1.20 -3.07 0.74
C GLY A 73 1.08 -4.57 0.44
N ALA A 74 1.96 -5.36 1.07
CA ALA A 74 2.07 -6.80 0.82
C ALA A 74 0.80 -7.60 1.16
N GLY A 75 0.06 -7.20 2.20
CA GLY A 75 -1.17 -7.88 2.61
C GLY A 75 -2.28 -7.78 1.55
N ILE A 76 -2.53 -6.57 1.03
CA ILE A 76 -3.50 -6.36 -0.05
C ILE A 76 -3.06 -7.13 -1.30
N ALA A 77 -1.79 -6.98 -1.70
CA ALA A 77 -1.28 -7.64 -2.88
C ALA A 77 -1.43 -9.18 -2.79
N SER A 78 -1.10 -9.78 -1.64
CA SER A 78 -1.29 -11.21 -1.42
C SER A 78 -2.75 -11.66 -1.49
N ALA A 79 -3.68 -10.88 -0.93
CA ALA A 79 -5.11 -11.18 -0.99
C ALA A 79 -5.66 -11.09 -2.42
N VAL A 80 -5.29 -10.05 -3.16
CA VAL A 80 -5.66 -9.86 -4.57
C VAL A 80 -5.08 -10.98 -5.45
N SER A 81 -3.80 -11.32 -5.26
CA SER A 81 -3.17 -12.40 -6.00
C SER A 81 -3.87 -13.74 -5.80
N ARG A 82 -4.22 -14.08 -4.55
CA ARG A 82 -4.96 -15.31 -4.24
C ARG A 82 -6.35 -15.33 -4.88
N GLN A 83 -7.05 -14.19 -4.84
CA GLN A 83 -8.41 -14.09 -5.37
C GLN A 83 -8.47 -14.19 -6.89
N LEU A 84 -7.47 -13.63 -7.59
CA LEU A 84 -7.41 -13.61 -9.05
C LEU A 84 -6.55 -14.75 -9.64
N GLY A 85 -5.96 -15.60 -8.80
CA GLY A 85 -5.07 -16.68 -9.24
C GLY A 85 -3.78 -16.16 -9.90
N LEU A 86 -3.22 -15.05 -9.38
CA LEU A 86 -1.96 -14.48 -9.87
C LEU A 86 -0.78 -15.31 -9.35
N GLU A 87 -0.49 -16.40 -10.04
CA GLU A 87 0.67 -17.24 -9.77
C GLU A 87 1.84 -16.89 -10.71
N PRO A 88 3.10 -17.10 -10.26
CA PRO A 88 4.28 -17.00 -11.10
C PRO A 88 4.10 -17.75 -12.43
N ALA A 89 4.20 -17.03 -13.54
CA ALA A 89 4.00 -17.60 -14.87
C ALA A 89 5.03 -17.02 -15.85
N PRO A 90 6.31 -17.46 -15.76
CA PRO A 90 7.37 -16.99 -16.64
C PRO A 90 7.00 -17.14 -18.12
N GLY A 91 7.26 -16.10 -18.91
CA GLY A 91 6.98 -16.07 -20.34
C GLY A 91 5.49 -15.94 -20.71
N LYS A 92 4.57 -15.98 -19.73
CA LYS A 92 3.13 -15.78 -20.01
C LYS A 92 2.73 -14.32 -19.85
N PRO A 93 1.89 -13.80 -20.75
CA PRO A 93 1.32 -12.48 -20.57
C PRO A 93 0.22 -12.50 -19.50
N ILE A 94 0.01 -11.35 -18.85
CA ILE A 94 -1.10 -11.11 -17.94
C ILE A 94 -2.18 -10.33 -18.69
N SER A 95 -3.45 -10.73 -18.59
CA SER A 95 -4.50 -10.02 -19.31
C SER A 95 -4.75 -8.62 -18.73
N ALA A 96 -5.03 -7.64 -19.60
CA ALA A 96 -5.41 -6.29 -19.19
C ALA A 96 -6.60 -6.28 -18.20
N ARG A 97 -7.59 -7.15 -18.44
CA ARG A 97 -8.77 -7.26 -17.55
C ARG A 97 -8.38 -7.67 -16.14
N VAL A 98 -7.44 -8.60 -16.01
CA VAL A 98 -6.92 -9.05 -14.72
C VAL A 98 -6.12 -7.95 -14.04
N VAL A 99 -5.29 -7.22 -14.78
CA VAL A 99 -4.56 -6.05 -14.24
C VAL A 99 -5.52 -4.98 -13.71
N MET A 100 -6.52 -4.59 -14.50
CA MET A 100 -7.52 -3.59 -14.08
C MET A 100 -8.30 -4.06 -12.85
N SER A 101 -8.77 -5.31 -12.84
CA SER A 101 -9.50 -5.88 -11.71
C SER A 101 -8.64 -5.91 -10.43
N ALA A 102 -7.37 -6.27 -10.56
CA ALA A 102 -6.44 -6.30 -9.44
C ALA A 102 -6.22 -4.90 -8.84
N VAL A 103 -6.06 -3.87 -9.67
CA VAL A 103 -5.91 -2.47 -9.24
C VAL A 103 -7.18 -1.98 -8.54
N ASP A 104 -8.35 -2.22 -9.12
CA ASP A 104 -9.64 -1.80 -8.53
C ASP A 104 -9.90 -2.48 -7.18
N MET A 105 -9.62 -3.78 -7.08
CA MET A 105 -9.72 -4.51 -5.82
C MET A 105 -8.75 -3.97 -4.77
N ALA A 106 -7.49 -3.73 -5.15
CA ALA A 106 -6.48 -3.24 -4.24
C ALA A 106 -6.81 -1.83 -3.72
N LYS A 107 -7.30 -0.95 -4.60
CA LYS A 107 -7.80 0.38 -4.23
C LYS A 107 -8.97 0.29 -3.26
N THR A 108 -9.97 -0.52 -3.57
CA THR A 108 -11.15 -0.72 -2.71
C THR A 108 -10.75 -1.23 -1.32
N ALA A 109 -9.81 -2.19 -1.26
CA ALA A 109 -9.30 -2.69 0.01
C ALA A 109 -8.57 -1.60 0.80
N LYS A 110 -7.76 -0.77 0.14
CA LYS A 110 -7.05 0.35 0.78
C LYS A 110 -8.01 1.39 1.33
N ASP A 111 -9.05 1.75 0.57
CA ASP A 111 -10.06 2.71 1.00
C ASP A 111 -10.83 2.19 2.22
N ALA A 112 -11.21 0.91 2.22
CA ALA A 112 -11.86 0.28 3.37
C ALA A 112 -10.98 0.30 4.63
N MET A 113 -9.70 -0.04 4.52
CA MET A 113 -8.77 0.00 5.66
C MET A 113 -8.55 1.43 6.18
N THR A 114 -8.53 2.41 5.27
CA THR A 114 -8.45 3.84 5.64
C THR A 114 -9.66 4.27 6.46
N GLY A 115 -10.85 3.76 6.11
CA GLY A 115 -12.07 3.95 6.92
C GLY A 115 -11.95 3.38 8.34
N VAL A 116 -11.31 2.23 8.51
CA VAL A 116 -11.07 1.62 9.84
C VAL A 116 -10.10 2.46 10.67
N ASP A 117 -9.03 2.99 10.05
CA ASP A 117 -8.10 3.91 10.71
C ASP A 117 -8.81 5.18 11.18
N PHE A 118 -9.65 5.75 10.31
CA PHE A 118 -10.47 6.92 10.66
C PHE A 118 -11.38 6.64 11.87
N LEU A 119 -12.09 5.51 11.88
CA LEU A 119 -12.96 5.14 13.00
C LEU A 119 -12.19 4.93 14.30
N SER A 120 -11.01 4.30 14.24
CA SER A 120 -10.16 4.08 15.40
C SER A 120 -9.61 5.40 15.96
N ARG A 121 -9.19 6.32 15.07
CA ARG A 121 -8.76 7.67 15.44
C ARG A 121 -9.89 8.47 16.08
N LEU A 122 -11.07 8.47 15.46
CA LEU A 122 -12.26 9.16 15.98
C LEU A 122 -12.64 8.61 17.36
N SER A 123 -12.62 7.29 17.53
CA SER A 123 -12.96 6.62 18.78
C SER A 123 -11.97 6.91 19.92
N ALA A 124 -10.73 7.29 19.59
CA ALA A 124 -9.68 7.65 20.54
C ALA A 124 -9.50 9.17 20.72
N SER A 125 -10.34 10.01 20.10
CA SER A 125 -10.16 11.48 20.14
C SER A 125 -10.35 12.05 21.55
N ALA A 126 -9.41 12.91 21.94
CA ALA A 126 -9.42 13.70 23.15
C ALA A 126 -10.32 14.95 23.04
N VAL A 127 -10.37 15.57 21.85
CA VAL A 127 -11.26 16.71 21.58
C VAL A 127 -12.73 16.29 21.67
N ALA A 128 -13.07 15.13 21.11
CA ALA A 128 -14.43 14.58 21.18
C ALA A 128 -14.79 13.97 22.56
N ASP A 129 -13.86 14.03 23.53
CA ASP A 129 -14.06 13.56 24.92
C ASP A 129 -14.60 12.11 25.01
N THR A 130 -14.09 11.25 24.13
CA THR A 130 -14.57 9.89 23.92
C THR A 130 -14.41 8.99 25.14
N PRO A 131 -15.17 7.88 25.23
CA PRO A 131 -14.99 6.90 26.31
C PRO A 131 -13.55 6.35 26.38
N VAL A 132 -12.89 6.14 25.24
CA VAL A 132 -11.51 5.66 25.18
C VAL A 132 -10.55 6.69 25.77
N PHE A 133 -10.72 7.96 25.43
CA PHE A 133 -9.94 9.04 26.03
C PHE A 133 -10.15 9.15 27.54
N ARG A 134 -11.41 9.14 28.00
CA ARG A 134 -11.72 9.19 29.45
C ARG A 134 -11.11 8.01 30.20
N GLN A 135 -11.14 6.82 29.61
CA GLN A 135 -10.50 5.64 30.19
C GLN A 135 -8.97 5.79 30.21
N ALA A 136 -8.35 6.28 29.14
CA ALA A 136 -6.92 6.55 29.09
C ALA A 136 -6.48 7.58 30.15
N CYS A 137 -7.26 8.65 30.35
CA CYS A 137 -7.03 9.61 31.44
C CYS A 137 -7.12 8.95 32.81
N LYS A 138 -8.14 8.12 33.05
CA LYS A 138 -8.32 7.38 34.30
C LYS A 138 -7.12 6.47 34.59
N ASP A 139 -6.67 5.71 33.59
CA ASP A 139 -5.51 4.82 33.69
C ASP A 139 -4.22 5.59 34.01
N CYS A 140 -4.10 6.83 33.53
CA CYS A 140 -2.96 7.71 33.76
C CYS A 140 -3.13 8.65 34.95
N GLN A 141 -4.21 8.51 35.73
CA GLN A 141 -4.56 9.39 36.86
C GLN A 141 -4.65 10.89 36.49
N VAL A 142 -5.01 11.19 35.24
CA VAL A 142 -5.25 12.55 34.74
C VAL A 142 -6.73 12.86 34.89
N ASN A 143 -7.06 14.04 35.41
CA ASN A 143 -8.43 14.55 35.34
C ASN A 143 -8.70 15.12 33.93
N PRO A 144 -9.63 14.56 33.14
CA PRO A 144 -9.93 15.11 31.82
C PRO A 144 -10.36 16.59 31.85
N ALA A 145 -10.99 17.04 32.94
CA ALA A 145 -11.46 18.42 33.09
C ALA A 145 -10.32 19.44 33.25
N THR A 146 -9.12 19.01 33.64
CA THR A 146 -7.95 19.90 33.76
C THR A 146 -7.20 20.07 32.45
N LEU A 147 -7.51 19.26 31.43
CA LEU A 147 -6.93 19.39 30.09
C LEU A 147 -7.69 20.44 29.29
N SER A 148 -6.98 21.50 28.92
CA SER A 148 -7.48 22.55 28.03
C SER A 148 -7.82 22.01 26.63
N ALA A 149 -8.65 22.75 25.90
CA ALA A 149 -8.97 22.43 24.51
C ALA A 149 -7.71 22.34 23.63
N ALA A 150 -6.72 23.22 23.87
CA ALA A 150 -5.44 23.20 23.15
C ALA A 150 -4.63 21.92 23.41
N GLN A 151 -4.58 21.45 24.67
CA GLN A 151 -3.90 20.20 25.01
C GLN A 151 -4.60 18.98 24.38
N ARG A 152 -5.93 18.96 24.38
CA ARG A 152 -6.71 17.89 23.72
C ARG A 152 -6.46 17.87 22.21
N ALA A 153 -6.43 19.04 21.56
CA ALA A 153 -6.09 19.13 20.14
C ALA A 153 -4.64 18.68 19.87
N ALA A 154 -3.69 19.01 20.76
CA ALA A 154 -2.32 18.55 20.63
C ALA A 154 -2.19 17.02 20.75
N LEU A 155 -2.95 16.38 21.64
CA LEU A 155 -3.03 14.92 21.73
C LEU A 155 -3.56 14.30 20.44
N ASP A 156 -4.64 14.86 19.87
CA ASP A 156 -5.23 14.38 18.62
C ASP A 156 -4.26 14.54 17.43
N ASN A 157 -3.52 15.65 17.35
CA ASN A 157 -2.48 15.85 16.34
C ASN A 157 -1.32 14.87 16.51
N ALA A 158 -0.87 14.61 17.74
CA ALA A 158 0.19 13.64 18.01
C ALA A 158 -0.26 12.21 17.68
N MET A 159 -1.54 11.89 17.91
CA MET A 159 -2.14 10.65 17.45
C MET A 159 -2.14 10.56 15.93
N GLU A 160 -2.53 11.62 15.22
CA GLU A 160 -2.51 11.66 13.76
C GLU A 160 -1.13 11.32 13.19
N THR A 161 -0.05 11.92 13.73
CA THR A 161 1.32 11.58 13.33
C THR A 161 1.64 10.10 13.53
N ARG A 162 1.16 9.46 14.60
CA ARG A 162 1.36 8.01 14.83
C ARG A 162 0.59 7.15 13.83
N PHE A 163 -0.64 7.53 13.47
CA PHE A 163 -1.40 6.84 12.43
C PHE A 163 -0.72 6.97 11.06
N GLU A 164 -0.20 8.15 10.71
CA GLU A 164 0.54 8.35 9.47
C GLU A 164 1.82 7.50 9.42
N ALA A 165 2.59 7.48 10.51
CA ALA A 165 3.78 6.64 10.61
C ALA A 165 3.44 5.15 10.47
N ALA A 166 2.36 4.69 11.11
CA ALA A 166 1.90 3.31 10.97
C ALA A 166 1.45 2.99 9.54
N ALA A 167 0.75 3.91 8.88
CA ALA A 167 0.34 3.74 7.48
C ALA A 167 1.55 3.62 6.54
N GLN A 168 2.60 4.43 6.75
CA GLN A 168 3.85 4.36 5.98
C GLN A 168 4.64 3.07 6.25
N ALA A 169 4.60 2.57 7.49
CA ALA A 169 5.23 1.30 7.88
C ALA A 169 4.42 0.05 7.50
N GLY A 170 3.25 0.20 6.87
CA GLY A 170 2.36 -0.91 6.53
C GLY A 170 1.61 -1.53 7.72
N GLY A 171 1.55 -0.82 8.84
CA GLY A 171 0.83 -1.20 10.07
C GLY A 171 -0.66 -0.82 10.10
N SER A 172 -1.20 -0.29 8.99
CA SER A 172 -2.64 -0.05 8.83
C SER A 172 -3.41 -1.33 8.44
N PRO A 173 -4.65 -1.52 8.91
CA PRO A 173 -5.37 -0.65 9.83
C PRO A 173 -4.92 -0.83 11.28
N VAL A 174 -4.83 0.28 12.00
CA VAL A 174 -4.51 0.36 13.43
C VAL A 174 -5.75 0.01 14.23
N SER A 175 -5.62 -0.97 15.12
CA SER A 175 -6.70 -1.36 16.01
C SER A 175 -7.02 -0.29 17.05
N LEU A 176 -8.25 -0.27 17.56
CA LEU A 176 -8.63 0.61 18.66
C LEU A 176 -7.78 0.38 19.92
N GLN A 177 -7.35 -0.86 20.18
CA GLN A 177 -6.49 -1.19 21.33
C GLN A 177 -5.11 -0.53 21.20
N THR A 178 -4.52 -0.58 20.00
CA THR A 178 -3.25 0.09 19.71
C THR A 178 -3.39 1.60 19.84
N ALA A 179 -4.45 2.19 19.29
CA ALA A 179 -4.73 3.61 19.41
C ALA A 179 -4.92 4.03 20.88
N ALA A 180 -5.64 3.25 21.68
CA ALA A 180 -5.82 3.50 23.11
C ALA A 180 -4.50 3.39 23.90
N GLN A 181 -3.61 2.48 23.52
CA GLN A 181 -2.27 2.40 24.09
C GLN A 181 -1.46 3.66 23.78
N TRP A 182 -1.42 4.09 22.52
CA TRP A 182 -0.71 5.31 22.13
C TRP A 182 -1.21 6.55 22.85
N LEU A 183 -2.53 6.66 23.04
CA LEU A 183 -3.11 7.78 23.78
C LEU A 183 -2.64 7.81 25.24
N ARG A 184 -2.54 6.65 25.91
CA ARG A 184 -1.99 6.55 27.27
C ARG A 184 -0.51 6.96 27.32
N GLU A 185 0.28 6.50 26.37
CA GLU A 185 1.70 6.89 26.27
C GLU A 185 1.87 8.40 26.07
N LEU A 186 1.05 9.01 25.20
CA LEU A 186 1.06 10.45 24.97
C LEU A 186 0.67 11.23 26.23
N LEU A 187 -0.40 10.80 26.93
CA LEU A 187 -0.79 11.40 28.20
C LEU A 187 0.34 11.33 29.23
N GLN A 188 1.00 10.17 29.38
CA GLN A 188 2.12 10.02 30.32
C GLN A 188 3.32 10.93 29.97
N SER A 189 3.65 11.06 28.68
CA SER A 189 4.73 11.96 28.24
C SER A 189 4.39 13.45 28.39
N GLY A 190 3.12 13.82 28.22
CA GLY A 190 2.67 15.22 28.32
C GLY A 190 2.53 15.74 29.75
N ILE A 191 2.57 14.86 30.77
CA ILE A 191 2.51 15.22 32.19
C ILE A 191 3.90 15.55 32.76
N GLN A 192 5.00 15.20 32.05
CA GLN A 192 6.37 15.36 32.55
C GLN A 192 7.00 16.74 32.29
N HIS A 193 6.22 17.73 31.85
CA HIS A 193 6.65 19.12 31.61
C HIS A 193 5.68 20.10 32.26
#